data_AF-A0A3M0JT02-F1
#
_entry.id   AF-A0A3M0JT02-F1
#
_cell.length_a   1.000
_cell.length_b   1.000
_cell.length_c   1.000
_cell.angle_alpha   90.00
_cell.angle_beta   90.00
_cell.angle_gamma   90.00
#
_symmetry.space_group_name_H-M   'P 1'
#
loop_
_entity.id
_entity.type
_entity.pdbx_description
1 polymer ?
#
loop_
_entity_poly.entity_id
_entity_poly.type
_entity_poly.pdbx_seq_one_letter_code
_entity_poly.pdbx_strand_id
1 'polypeptide(L)'
;MVVIGAKGEPFEVPVLKNVEIELENKFCLGNILLVEEADDDLLGRDLMVVLGIGLIAQDSQLTVSLYKLMTECENKINPKVWHTQGEAGRLNVEPIHIEIKRPEDPIRIKQYPIPMEGRRGLKPVIEDLIKKGTLEPCMSRHNTPILAVQKADGSYRLVQDLRAVNQRTKTLFPTVSNPYTLLNNISPADTWYSVIDLKDAFWTCLLARGSRDYFAFQ
;
A
#
# COMPACT_ATOMS: atom_id res chain seq x y z
N MET A 1 30.97 -24.67 -2.95
CA MET A 1 30.10 -25.55 -2.14
C MET A 1 29.16 -26.25 -3.10
N VAL A 2 28.91 -27.55 -2.94
CA VAL A 2 27.96 -28.25 -3.81
C VAL A 2 26.54 -27.97 -3.29
N VAL A 3 25.69 -27.43 -4.14
CA VAL A 3 24.28 -27.14 -3.84
C VAL A 3 23.39 -27.89 -4.83
N ILE A 4 22.18 -28.22 -4.41
CA ILE A 4 21.19 -28.92 -5.24
C ILE A 4 20.07 -27.93 -5.53
N GLY A 5 19.89 -27.59 -6.80
CA GLY A 5 18.84 -26.68 -7.24
C GLY A 5 17.48 -27.37 -7.33
N ALA A 6 16.45 -26.62 -7.74
CA ALA A 6 15.08 -27.13 -7.91
C ALA A 6 14.97 -28.28 -8.92
N LYS A 7 15.93 -28.41 -9.85
CA LYS A 7 16.02 -29.50 -10.84
C LYS A 7 16.59 -30.80 -10.26
N GLY A 8 17.06 -30.80 -9.01
CA GLY A 8 17.62 -31.99 -8.34
C GLY A 8 19.05 -32.35 -8.76
N GLU A 9 19.64 -31.62 -9.71
CA GLU A 9 21.02 -31.81 -10.15
C GLU A 9 21.98 -30.99 -9.26
N PRO A 10 23.08 -31.59 -8.77
CA PRO A 10 24.08 -30.88 -7.98
C PRO A 10 24.95 -30.00 -8.88
N PHE A 11 25.23 -28.77 -8.44
CA PHE A 11 26.17 -27.86 -9.10
C PHE A 11 27.06 -27.15 -8.07
N GLU A 12 28.23 -26.70 -8.51
CA GLU A 12 29.20 -26.00 -7.65
C GLU A 12 28.95 -24.50 -7.67
N VAL A 13 28.84 -23.92 -6.48
CA VAL A 13 28.69 -22.46 -6.31
C VAL A 13 29.84 -21.87 -5.50
N PRO A 14 30.36 -20.71 -5.91
CA PRO A 14 31.29 -19.95 -5.09
C PRO A 14 30.65 -19.53 -3.76
N VAL A 15 31.44 -19.63 -2.69
CA VAL A 15 31.05 -19.15 -1.36
C VAL A 15 31.89 -17.93 -1.05
N LEU A 16 31.25 -16.76 -1.00
CA LEU A 16 31.87 -15.55 -0.51
C LEU A 16 31.86 -15.62 1.02
N LYS A 17 33.04 -15.71 1.62
CA LYS A 17 33.19 -15.82 3.08
C LYS A 17 33.34 -14.45 3.71
N ASN A 18 32.72 -14.27 4.88
CA ASN A 18 32.81 -13.04 5.68
C ASN A 18 32.47 -11.78 4.87
N VAL A 19 31.32 -11.79 4.19
CA VAL A 19 30.85 -10.60 3.48
C VAL A 19 30.48 -9.55 4.51
N GLU A 20 31.27 -8.49 4.56
CA GLU A 20 31.01 -7.30 5.37
C GLU A 20 30.53 -6.18 4.45
N ILE A 21 29.40 -5.57 4.81
CA ILE A 21 28.91 -4.37 4.18
C ILE A 21 29.17 -3.22 5.13
N GLU A 22 30.10 -2.35 4.74
CA GLU A 22 30.45 -1.15 5.49
C GLU A 22 29.50 -0.01 5.08
N LEU A 23 28.46 0.20 5.90
CA LEU A 23 27.61 1.39 5.87
C LEU A 23 28.02 2.33 7.01
N GLU A 24 27.20 3.34 7.33
CA GLU A 24 27.35 4.15 8.56
C GLU A 24 27.42 3.28 9.83
N ASN A 25 26.81 2.09 9.80
CA ASN A 25 27.03 1.00 10.75
C ASN A 25 27.62 -0.21 9.99
N LYS A 26 28.63 -0.87 10.56
CA LYS A 26 29.18 -2.12 9.97
C LYS A 26 28.18 -3.26 10.14
N PHE A 27 27.79 -3.90 9.05
CA PHE A 27 26.96 -5.09 9.05
C PHE A 27 27.74 -6.28 8.48
N CYS A 28 27.81 -7.39 9.22
CA CYS A 28 28.40 -8.64 8.76
C CYS A 28 27.28 -9.58 8.29
N LEU A 29 27.24 -9.89 7.00
CA LEU A 29 26.24 -10.79 6.40
C LEU A 29 26.67 -12.27 6.43
N GLY A 30 27.83 -12.58 6.99
CA GLY A 30 28.33 -13.95 7.10
C GLY A 30 28.77 -14.51 5.73
N ASN A 31 28.47 -15.78 5.47
CA ASN A 31 28.83 -16.44 4.22
C ASN A 31 27.67 -16.35 3.23
N ILE A 32 27.94 -15.85 2.02
CA ILE A 32 26.95 -15.71 0.95
C ILE A 32 27.28 -16.72 -0.16
N LEU A 33 26.25 -17.39 -0.67
CA LEU A 33 26.34 -18.24 -1.85
C LEU A 33 26.08 -17.38 -3.08
N LEU A 34 27.03 -17.39 -4.02
CA LEU A 34 26.89 -16.67 -5.28
C LEU A 34 26.39 -17.64 -6.35
N VAL A 35 25.17 -17.44 -6.82
CA VAL A 35 24.54 -18.25 -7.88
C VAL A 35 24.25 -17.32 -9.05
N GLU A 36 25.13 -17.31 -10.05
CA GLU A 36 24.98 -16.41 -11.20
C GLU A 36 23.76 -16.76 -12.06
N GLU A 37 23.31 -18.03 -12.04
CA GLU A 37 22.09 -18.44 -12.76
C GLU A 37 20.79 -18.15 -12.00
N ALA A 38 20.86 -17.59 -10.78
CA ALA A 38 19.68 -17.17 -10.07
C ALA A 38 19.27 -15.78 -10.57
N ASP A 39 18.15 -15.72 -11.29
CA ASP A 39 17.61 -14.46 -11.83
C ASP A 39 17.25 -13.43 -10.73
N ASP A 40 17.05 -13.87 -9.48
CA ASP A 40 16.62 -13.04 -8.34
C ASP A 40 17.51 -13.20 -7.10
N ASP A 41 17.82 -12.08 -6.43
CA ASP A 41 18.51 -12.06 -5.13
C ASP A 41 17.58 -12.56 -4.01
N LEU A 42 17.99 -13.64 -3.34
CA LEU A 42 17.25 -14.27 -2.25
C LEU A 42 17.52 -13.66 -0.87
N LEU A 43 18.36 -12.62 -0.76
CA LEU A 43 18.54 -11.84 0.49
C LEU A 43 17.24 -11.19 0.99
N GLY A 44 16.20 -11.20 0.16
CA GLY A 44 14.89 -10.70 0.48
C GLY A 44 14.84 -9.20 0.27
N ARG A 45 13.93 -8.76 -0.60
CA ARG A 45 13.68 -7.35 -0.90
C ARG A 45 13.57 -6.48 0.36
N ASP A 46 12.91 -6.98 1.40
CA ASP A 46 12.71 -6.25 2.64
C ASP A 46 14.03 -5.93 3.36
N LEU A 47 14.98 -6.86 3.37
CA LEU A 47 16.29 -6.65 3.99
C LEU A 47 17.12 -5.66 3.18
N MET A 48 17.12 -5.78 1.84
CA MET A 48 17.79 -4.85 0.94
C MET A 48 17.23 -3.42 1.07
N VAL A 49 15.91 -3.28 1.21
CA VAL A 49 15.23 -1.98 1.43
C VAL A 49 15.59 -1.40 2.80
N VAL A 50 15.57 -2.21 3.87
CA VAL A 50 15.96 -1.76 5.22
C VAL A 50 17.42 -1.31 5.25
N LEU A 51 18.29 -1.99 4.52
CA LEU A 51 19.72 -1.66 4.44
C LEU A 51 20.04 -0.57 3.40
N GLY A 52 19.12 -0.25 2.49
CA GLY A 52 19.33 0.72 1.41
C GLY A 52 20.39 0.27 0.38
N ILE A 53 20.54 -1.04 0.18
CA ILE A 53 21.56 -1.64 -0.69
C ILE A 53 20.95 -2.39 -1.87
N GLY A 54 21.66 -2.37 -2.98
CA GLY A 54 21.53 -3.31 -4.09
C GLY A 54 22.77 -4.17 -4.16
N LEU A 55 22.59 -5.47 -4.40
CA LEU A 55 23.69 -6.39 -4.64
C LEU A 55 23.65 -6.82 -6.10
N ILE A 56 24.76 -6.65 -6.80
CA ILE A 56 24.93 -7.03 -8.20
C ILE A 56 26.03 -8.08 -8.25
N ALA A 57 25.68 -9.28 -8.67
CA ALA A 57 26.61 -10.37 -8.94
C ALA A 57 27.01 -10.35 -10.42
N GLN A 58 28.28 -10.09 -10.73
CA GLN A 58 28.84 -10.14 -12.09
C GLN A 58 30.26 -10.69 -12.04
N ASP A 59 30.61 -11.56 -13.00
CA ASP A 59 31.96 -12.12 -13.18
C ASP A 59 32.57 -12.69 -11.88
N SER A 60 31.78 -13.44 -11.11
CA SER A 60 32.15 -13.99 -9.80
C SER A 60 32.54 -12.95 -8.74
N GLN A 61 32.15 -11.69 -8.92
CA GLN A 61 32.30 -10.61 -7.96
C GLN A 61 30.93 -10.09 -7.50
N LEU A 62 30.84 -9.71 -6.22
CA LEU A 62 29.68 -9.07 -5.63
C LEU A 62 29.95 -7.56 -5.54
N THR A 63 29.23 -6.76 -6.32
CA THR A 63 29.26 -5.30 -6.24
C THR A 63 28.08 -4.81 -5.41
N VAL A 64 28.36 -4.04 -4.36
CA VAL A 64 27.32 -3.38 -3.55
C VAL A 64 27.05 -1.99 -4.14
N SER A 65 25.87 -1.80 -4.71
CA SER A 65 25.38 -0.47 -5.08
C SER A 65 24.57 0.12 -3.92
N LEU A 66 24.95 1.29 -3.44
CA LEU A 66 24.16 2.01 -2.43
C LEU A 66 23.01 2.75 -3.10
N TYR A 67 21.77 2.40 -2.78
CA TYR A 67 20.58 3.13 -3.19
C TYR A 67 20.14 4.14 -2.11
N LYS A 68 21.10 4.77 -1.43
CA LYS A 68 20.77 5.91 -0.58
C LYS A 68 20.41 7.07 -1.49
N LEU A 69 19.14 7.50 -1.47
CA LEU A 69 18.80 8.89 -1.75
C LEU A 69 19.73 9.73 -0.87
N MET A 70 20.77 10.33 -1.46
CA MET A 70 21.69 11.17 -0.69
C MET A 70 20.88 12.32 -0.06
N THR A 71 21.33 12.85 1.08
CA THR A 71 20.67 14.00 1.73
C THR A 71 20.54 15.20 0.77
N GLU A 72 21.48 15.34 -0.18
CA GLU A 72 21.39 16.32 -1.27
C GLU A 72 20.23 16.05 -2.25
N CYS A 73 19.90 14.79 -2.49
CA CYS A 73 18.75 14.38 -3.29
C CYS A 73 17.44 14.63 -2.53
N GLU A 74 17.39 14.34 -1.22
CA GLU A 74 16.21 14.63 -0.38
C GLU A 74 15.88 16.13 -0.36
N ASN A 75 16.89 17.00 -0.32
CA ASN A 75 16.69 18.45 -0.40
C ASN A 75 16.10 18.93 -1.73
N LYS A 76 16.21 18.13 -2.80
CA LYS A 76 15.60 18.40 -4.12
C LYS A 76 14.17 17.85 -4.22
N ILE A 77 13.77 16.97 -3.30
CA ILE A 77 12.43 16.41 -3.26
C ILE A 77 11.47 17.47 -2.74
N ASN A 78 10.42 17.76 -3.50
CA ASN A 78 9.40 18.71 -3.06
C ASN A 78 8.64 18.15 -1.84
N PRO A 79 8.78 18.75 -0.64
CA PRO A 79 8.18 18.21 0.58
C PRO A 79 6.65 18.26 0.56
N LYS A 80 6.04 19.07 -0.32
CA LYS A 80 4.59 19.19 -0.45
C LYS A 80 3.92 18.00 -1.15
N VAL A 81 4.69 17.18 -1.86
CA VAL A 81 4.16 16.05 -2.65
C VAL A 81 4.02 14.79 -1.80
N TRP A 82 4.80 14.68 -0.73
CA TRP A 82 4.80 13.53 0.15
C TRP A 82 3.80 13.72 1.28
N HIS A 83 3.13 12.63 1.62
CA HIS A 83 2.19 12.62 2.73
C HIS A 83 2.92 12.96 4.05
N THR A 84 2.59 14.12 4.62
CA THR A 84 2.96 14.53 5.97
C THR A 84 1.85 14.16 6.94
N GLN A 85 2.19 13.88 8.20
CA GLN A 85 1.18 13.51 9.18
C GLN A 85 0.19 14.67 9.40
N GLY A 86 -1.09 14.43 9.11
CA GLY A 86 -2.20 15.34 9.46
C GLY A 86 -2.91 16.01 8.29
N GLU A 87 -2.38 15.91 7.07
CA GLU A 87 -3.03 16.46 5.87
C GLU A 87 -3.74 15.37 5.07
N ALA A 88 -5.00 15.63 4.69
CA ALA A 88 -5.70 14.81 3.70
C ALA A 88 -5.55 15.49 2.34
N GLY A 89 -5.02 14.76 1.35
CA GLY A 89 -4.97 15.25 -0.03
C GLY A 89 -6.37 15.60 -0.53
N ARG A 90 -6.50 16.61 -1.39
CA ARG A 90 -7.78 17.00 -2.01
C ARG A 90 -7.57 17.21 -3.49
N LEU A 91 -8.29 16.46 -4.32
CA LEU A 91 -8.29 16.68 -5.76
C LEU A 91 -9.22 17.83 -6.11
N ASN A 92 -8.78 18.69 -7.02
CA ASN A 92 -9.62 19.73 -7.61
C ASN A 92 -10.42 19.14 -8.77
N VAL A 93 -11.37 18.26 -8.45
CA VAL A 93 -12.27 17.62 -9.39
C VAL A 93 -13.71 17.80 -8.94
N GLU A 94 -14.65 17.67 -9.86
CA GLU A 94 -16.07 17.71 -9.52
C GLU A 94 -16.40 16.58 -8.53
N PRO A 95 -17.19 16.85 -7.48
CA PRO A 95 -17.60 15.81 -6.53
C PRO A 95 -18.30 14.64 -7.23
N ILE A 96 -17.93 13.44 -6.82
CA ILE A 96 -18.45 12.19 -7.37
C ILE A 96 -19.90 12.01 -6.95
N HIS A 97 -20.76 11.80 -7.96
CA HIS A 97 -22.17 11.47 -7.78
C HIS A 97 -22.37 9.96 -7.87
N ILE A 98 -23.15 9.40 -6.94
CA ILE A 98 -23.46 7.98 -6.90
C ILE A 98 -24.93 7.76 -7.28
N GLU A 99 -25.14 7.03 -8.36
CA GLU A 99 -26.49 6.64 -8.79
C GLU A 99 -26.92 5.33 -8.13
N ILE A 100 -27.98 5.37 -7.34
CA ILE A 100 -28.59 4.22 -6.68
C ILE A 100 -29.90 3.83 -7.38
N LYS A 101 -30.15 2.54 -7.57
CA LYS A 101 -31.41 1.97 -8.01
C LYS A 101 -32.47 2.08 -6.90
N ARG A 102 -33.68 2.53 -7.26
CA ARG A 102 -34.81 2.76 -6.35
C ARG A 102 -34.46 3.73 -5.21
N PRO A 103 -33.97 4.95 -5.50
CA PRO A 103 -33.47 5.87 -4.48
C PRO A 103 -34.51 6.22 -3.41
N GLU A 104 -35.79 5.92 -3.59
CA GLU A 104 -36.86 6.01 -2.61
C GLU A 104 -36.74 5.00 -1.45
N ASP A 105 -36.21 3.80 -1.70
CA ASP A 105 -36.12 2.74 -0.69
C ASP A 105 -34.87 2.96 0.19
N PRO A 106 -35.00 3.10 1.52
CA PRO A 106 -33.84 3.27 2.38
C PRO A 106 -33.03 1.97 2.50
N ILE A 107 -31.69 2.11 2.61
CA ILE A 107 -30.77 0.99 2.85
C ILE A 107 -30.50 0.97 4.35
N ARG A 108 -31.15 0.07 5.08
CA ARG A 108 -31.04 0.00 6.55
C ARG A 108 -30.56 -1.37 6.98
N ILE A 109 -29.27 -1.48 7.20
CA ILE A 109 -28.64 -2.66 7.78
C ILE A 109 -28.26 -2.33 9.23
N LYS A 110 -28.69 -3.16 10.18
CA LYS A 110 -28.43 -2.95 11.61
C LYS A 110 -26.94 -3.07 11.90
N GLN A 111 -26.42 -2.18 12.75
CA GLN A 111 -25.05 -2.28 13.25
C GLN A 111 -24.82 -3.62 13.97
N TYR A 112 -23.77 -4.33 13.57
CA TYR A 112 -23.34 -5.55 14.25
C TYR A 112 -22.78 -5.22 15.64
N PRO A 113 -22.89 -6.13 16.62
CA PRO A 113 -22.25 -5.94 17.92
C PRO A 113 -20.75 -5.70 17.76
N ILE A 114 -20.26 -4.56 18.24
CA ILE A 114 -18.83 -4.24 18.27
C ILE A 114 -18.34 -4.46 19.72
N PRO A 115 -17.33 -5.32 19.94
CA PRO A 115 -16.71 -5.49 21.25
C PRO A 115 -16.19 -4.17 21.83
N MET A 116 -16.11 -4.07 23.16
CA MET A 116 -15.66 -2.86 23.84
C MET A 116 -14.23 -2.44 23.45
N GLU A 117 -13.36 -3.40 23.21
CA GLU A 117 -12.00 -3.14 22.73
C GLU A 117 -12.01 -2.49 21.35
N GLY A 118 -12.78 -3.05 20.40
CA GLY A 118 -12.95 -2.48 19.08
C GLY A 118 -13.52 -1.06 19.10
N ARG A 119 -14.49 -0.78 19.99
CA ARG A 119 -15.02 0.58 20.18
C ARG A 119 -13.95 1.56 20.67
N ARG A 120 -13.13 1.15 21.63
CA ARG A 120 -12.00 1.96 22.13
C ARG A 120 -10.96 2.20 21.05
N GLY A 121 -10.64 1.18 20.26
CA GLY A 121 -9.71 1.28 19.15
C GLY A 121 -10.20 2.16 17.99
N LEU A 122 -11.50 2.13 17.69
CA LEU A 122 -12.10 2.96 16.63
C LEU A 122 -12.30 4.41 17.03
N LYS A 123 -12.47 4.72 18.32
CA LYS A 123 -12.69 6.09 18.81
C LYS A 123 -11.66 7.10 18.26
N PRO A 124 -10.33 6.92 18.44
CA PRO A 124 -9.35 7.86 17.92
C PRO A 124 -9.34 7.93 16.39
N VAL A 125 -9.67 6.83 15.70
CA VAL A 125 -9.76 6.79 14.24
C VAL A 125 -10.92 7.66 13.74
N ILE A 126 -12.10 7.56 14.36
CA ILE A 126 -13.27 8.36 14.00
C ILE A 126 -13.03 9.83 14.32
N GLU A 127 -12.45 10.15 15.48
CA GLU A 127 -12.11 11.53 15.87
C GLU A 127 -11.13 12.18 14.88
N ASP A 128 -10.11 11.46 14.43
CA ASP A 128 -9.17 11.93 13.40
C ASP A 128 -9.85 12.17 12.04
N LEU A 129 -10.72 11.24 11.61
CA LEU A 129 -11.47 11.37 10.36
C LEU A 129 -12.45 12.55 10.37
N ILE A 130 -13.08 12.84 11.52
CA ILE A 130 -13.91 14.04 11.70
C ILE A 130 -13.04 15.30 11.65
N LYS A 131 -11.90 15.31 12.35
CA LYS A 131 -10.95 16.45 12.35
C LYS A 131 -10.44 16.76 10.94
N LYS A 132 -10.19 15.74 10.12
CA LYS A 132 -9.79 15.88 8.70
C LYS A 132 -10.93 16.29 7.77
N GLY A 133 -12.18 16.26 8.25
CA GLY A 133 -13.37 16.54 7.47
C GLY A 133 -13.77 15.42 6.49
N THR A 134 -13.25 14.20 6.72
CA THR A 134 -13.63 13.00 5.95
C THR A 134 -14.97 12.44 6.42
N LEU A 135 -15.25 12.56 7.72
CA LEU A 135 -16.53 12.21 8.32
C LEU A 135 -17.23 13.47 8.84
N GLU A 136 -18.56 13.48 8.74
CA GLU A 136 -19.41 14.51 9.33
C GLU A 136 -20.62 13.85 10.03
N PRO A 137 -21.09 14.39 11.18
CA PRO A 137 -22.34 13.95 11.77
C PRO A 137 -23.50 14.20 10.81
N CYS A 138 -24.38 13.22 10.63
CA CYS A 138 -25.55 13.34 9.77
C CYS A 138 -26.77 12.65 10.37
N MET A 139 -27.96 13.01 9.86
CA MET A 139 -29.21 12.32 10.13
C MET A 139 -29.68 11.65 8.86
N SER A 140 -29.23 10.41 8.62
CA SER A 140 -29.55 9.67 7.41
C SER A 140 -30.69 8.67 7.66
N ARG A 141 -31.51 8.48 6.63
CA ARG A 141 -32.47 7.37 6.58
C ARG A 141 -31.82 6.04 6.21
N HIS A 142 -30.55 6.07 5.79
CA HIS A 142 -29.73 4.91 5.47
C HIS A 142 -28.81 4.57 6.64
N ASN A 143 -28.42 3.31 6.76
CA ASN A 143 -27.42 2.84 7.69
C ASN A 143 -26.74 1.58 7.14
N THR A 144 -25.42 1.54 7.23
CA THR A 144 -24.61 0.36 6.96
C THR A 144 -23.72 0.07 8.15
N PRO A 145 -23.42 -1.21 8.45
CA PRO A 145 -22.67 -1.54 9.63
C PRO A 145 -21.18 -1.30 9.41
N ILE A 146 -20.50 -0.93 10.48
CA ILE A 146 -19.04 -0.85 10.56
C ILE A 146 -18.47 -2.04 11.33
N LEU A 147 -17.21 -2.34 11.05
CA LEU A 147 -16.42 -3.41 11.62
C LEU A 147 -15.13 -2.79 12.17
N ALA A 148 -14.79 -3.17 13.40
CA ALA A 148 -13.49 -2.88 13.99
C ALA A 148 -12.55 -4.02 13.62
N VAL A 149 -11.59 -3.77 12.73
CA VAL A 149 -10.61 -4.79 12.32
C VAL A 149 -9.25 -4.43 12.89
N GLN A 150 -8.66 -5.34 13.66
CA GLN A 150 -7.31 -5.17 14.17
C GLN A 150 -6.29 -5.47 13.06
N LYS A 151 -5.27 -4.64 12.94
CA LYS A 151 -4.12 -4.86 12.06
C LYS A 151 -3.06 -5.70 12.78
N ALA A 152 -2.08 -6.18 12.03
CA ALA A 152 -0.94 -6.92 12.59
C ALA A 152 -0.12 -6.11 13.61
N ASP A 153 -0.10 -4.78 13.47
CA ASP A 153 0.56 -3.85 14.40
C ASP A 153 -0.25 -3.57 15.69
N GLY A 154 -1.42 -4.20 15.86
CA GLY A 154 -2.32 -4.01 17.00
C GLY A 154 -3.24 -2.79 16.89
N SER A 155 -3.04 -1.91 15.91
CA SER A 155 -3.93 -0.78 15.66
C SER A 155 -5.26 -1.22 15.04
N TYR A 156 -6.30 -0.40 15.20
CA TYR A 156 -7.63 -0.67 14.65
C TYR A 156 -7.87 0.12 13.36
N ARG A 157 -8.55 -0.51 12.40
CA ARG A 157 -9.10 0.16 11.22
C ARG A 157 -10.62 0.07 11.20
N LEU A 158 -11.24 1.17 10.79
CA LEU A 158 -12.66 1.24 10.48
C LEU A 158 -12.91 0.60 9.11
N VAL A 159 -13.75 -0.42 9.05
CA VAL A 159 -14.19 -1.02 7.79
C VAL A 159 -15.71 -0.96 7.73
N GLN A 160 -16.25 -0.34 6.68
CA GLN A 160 -17.68 -0.25 6.47
C GLN A 160 -18.15 -1.34 5.51
N ASP A 161 -19.20 -2.06 5.88
CA ASP A 161 -19.80 -3.06 5.01
C ASP A 161 -20.79 -2.41 4.03
N LEU A 162 -20.28 -2.13 2.83
CA LEU A 162 -21.03 -1.47 1.77
C LEU A 162 -21.71 -2.46 0.81
N ARG A 163 -21.80 -3.76 1.13
CA ARG A 163 -22.39 -4.76 0.21
C ARG A 163 -23.82 -4.40 -0.21
N ALA A 164 -24.64 -3.96 0.73
CA ALA A 164 -26.03 -3.56 0.46
C ALA A 164 -26.14 -2.30 -0.40
N VAL A 165 -25.18 -1.37 -0.25
CA VAL A 165 -25.08 -0.16 -1.10
C VAL A 165 -24.66 -0.57 -2.50
N ASN A 166 -23.57 -1.34 -2.62
CA ASN A 166 -23.00 -1.77 -3.90
C ASN A 166 -23.99 -2.56 -4.76
N GLN A 167 -24.86 -3.41 -4.16
CA GLN A 167 -25.91 -4.12 -4.90
C GLN A 167 -26.93 -3.20 -5.57
N ARG A 168 -27.13 -2.00 -5.02
CA ARG A 168 -28.10 -1.03 -5.51
C ARG A 168 -27.44 0.08 -6.34
N THR A 169 -26.14 0.30 -6.21
CA THR A 169 -25.39 1.21 -7.07
C THR A 169 -25.47 0.77 -8.53
N LYS A 170 -25.71 1.72 -9.44
CA LYS A 170 -25.59 1.46 -10.88
C LYS A 170 -24.11 1.34 -11.23
N THR A 171 -23.73 0.17 -11.73
CA THR A 171 -22.34 -0.14 -12.08
C THR A 171 -21.95 0.54 -13.39
N LEU A 172 -20.78 1.17 -13.42
CA LEU A 172 -20.14 1.64 -14.64
C LEU A 172 -19.24 0.55 -15.21
N PHE A 173 -18.97 0.58 -16.51
CA PHE A 173 -18.02 -0.35 -17.11
C PHE A 173 -16.62 -0.15 -16.52
N PRO A 174 -15.92 -1.19 -16.06
CA PRO A 174 -14.59 -1.06 -15.49
C PRO A 174 -13.60 -0.64 -16.58
N THR A 175 -13.00 0.55 -16.43
CA THR A 175 -12.02 1.09 -17.39
C THR A 175 -10.57 0.85 -16.98
N VAL A 176 -10.34 0.28 -15.78
CA VAL A 176 -8.99 0.00 -15.28
C VAL A 176 -8.44 -1.24 -15.98
N SER A 177 -7.38 -1.05 -16.75
CA SER A 177 -6.64 -2.13 -17.42
C SER A 177 -6.02 -3.09 -16.41
N ASN A 178 -5.89 -4.37 -16.78
CA ASN A 178 -5.20 -5.34 -15.94
C ASN A 178 -3.69 -4.99 -15.82
N PRO A 179 -3.01 -5.38 -14.72
CA PRO A 179 -1.59 -5.04 -14.51
C PRO A 179 -0.67 -5.52 -15.64
N TYR A 180 -0.89 -6.72 -16.18
CA TYR A 180 -0.10 -7.25 -17.30
C TYR A 180 -0.15 -6.37 -18.55
N THR A 181 -1.34 -5.86 -18.91
CA THR A 181 -1.49 -4.97 -20.07
C THR A 181 -0.82 -3.62 -19.81
N LEU A 182 -0.85 -3.12 -18.58
CA LEU A 182 -0.14 -1.89 -18.22
C LEU A 182 1.37 -2.06 -18.32
N LEU A 183 1.91 -3.21 -17.87
CA LEU A 183 3.34 -3.52 -17.91
C LEU A 183 3.87 -3.70 -19.33
N ASN A 184 3.05 -4.18 -20.27
CA ASN A 184 3.44 -4.28 -21.69
C ASN A 184 3.75 -2.92 -22.34
N ASN A 185 3.34 -1.81 -21.74
CA ASN A 185 3.67 -0.47 -22.23
C ASN A 185 5.06 0.00 -21.78
N ILE A 186 5.73 -0.75 -20.91
CA ILE A 186 7.10 -0.46 -20.46
C ILE A 186 8.07 -1.05 -21.48
N SER A 187 8.96 -0.22 -22.01
CA SER A 187 9.93 -0.66 -23.02
C SER A 187 11.07 -1.43 -22.35
N PRO A 188 11.59 -2.52 -22.97
CA PRO A 188 12.84 -3.14 -22.53
C PRO A 188 14.04 -2.18 -22.57
N ALA A 189 13.95 -1.07 -23.30
CA ALA A 189 14.97 -0.03 -23.34
C ALA A 189 14.93 0.91 -22.12
N ASP A 190 13.83 0.91 -21.35
CA ASP A 190 13.71 1.71 -20.14
C ASP A 190 14.57 1.05 -19.04
N THR A 191 15.48 1.82 -18.46
CA THR A 191 16.49 1.32 -17.51
C THR A 191 16.33 1.91 -16.11
N TRP A 192 15.50 2.94 -15.96
CA TRP A 192 15.28 3.65 -14.70
C TRP A 192 13.79 3.69 -14.39
N TYR A 193 13.45 3.21 -13.19
CA TYR A 193 12.07 3.11 -12.75
C TYR A 193 11.87 3.85 -11.42
N SER A 194 10.66 4.36 -11.22
CA SER A 194 10.23 4.93 -9.94
C SER A 194 8.79 4.52 -9.69
N VAL A 195 8.52 4.03 -8.49
CA VAL A 195 7.19 3.57 -8.08
C VAL A 195 6.67 4.49 -6.99
N ILE A 196 5.49 5.05 -7.21
CA ILE A 196 4.82 5.96 -6.28
C ILE A 196 3.48 5.34 -5.90
N ASP A 197 3.23 5.20 -4.60
CA ASP A 197 1.93 4.80 -4.06
C ASP A 197 1.22 6.01 -3.43
N LEU A 198 -0.06 6.18 -3.77
CA LEU A 198 -0.86 7.30 -3.29
C LEU A 198 -1.54 6.94 -1.96
N LYS A 199 -1.08 7.55 -0.87
CA LYS A 199 -1.69 7.36 0.45
C LYS A 199 -3.13 7.90 0.47
N ASP A 200 -4.07 7.06 0.90
CA ASP A 200 -5.48 7.39 1.10
C ASP A 200 -6.17 8.02 -0.13
N ALA A 201 -5.79 7.57 -1.33
CA ALA A 201 -6.22 8.14 -2.61
C ALA A 201 -7.74 8.34 -2.73
N PHE A 202 -8.56 7.41 -2.23
CA PHE A 202 -10.03 7.54 -2.31
C PHE A 202 -10.58 8.74 -1.52
N TRP A 203 -9.97 9.11 -0.39
CA TRP A 203 -10.43 10.23 0.43
C TRP A 203 -10.12 11.59 -0.21
N THR A 204 -9.26 11.61 -1.21
CA THR A 204 -8.96 12.82 -1.98
C THR A 204 -10.09 13.19 -2.96
N CYS A 205 -10.94 12.22 -3.31
CA CYS A 205 -12.11 12.40 -4.16
C CYS A 205 -13.33 12.73 -3.30
N LEU A 206 -13.90 13.92 -3.49
CA LEU A 206 -15.07 14.34 -2.70
C LEU A 206 -16.36 13.67 -3.20
N LEU A 207 -17.25 13.32 -2.30
CA LEU A 207 -18.61 12.90 -2.64
C LEU A 207 -19.54 14.11 -2.73
N ALA A 208 -20.38 14.11 -3.77
CA ALA A 208 -21.47 15.06 -3.92
C ALA A 208 -22.43 14.97 -2.72
N ARG A 209 -22.94 16.12 -2.24
CA ARG A 209 -23.76 16.18 -1.02
C ARG A 209 -24.96 15.22 -1.06
N GLY A 210 -25.64 15.13 -2.20
CA GLY A 210 -26.79 14.24 -2.38
C GLY A 210 -26.46 12.75 -2.39
N SER A 211 -25.18 12.36 -2.41
CA SER A 211 -24.72 10.97 -2.39
C SER A 211 -24.13 10.54 -1.04
N ARG A 212 -23.85 11.48 -0.13
CA ARG A 212 -23.18 11.19 1.15
C ARG A 212 -24.00 10.29 2.06
N ASP A 213 -25.30 10.56 2.13
CA ASP A 213 -26.22 9.86 3.04
C ASP A 213 -26.29 8.34 2.80
N TYR A 214 -25.97 7.86 1.60
CA TYR A 214 -25.94 6.44 1.29
C TYR A 214 -24.86 5.67 2.06
N PHE A 215 -23.81 6.38 2.50
CA PHE A 215 -22.66 5.81 3.22
C PHE A 215 -22.73 6.10 4.73
N ALA A 216 -23.90 6.43 5.26
CA ALA A 216 -24.08 6.62 6.70
C ALA A 216 -23.92 5.30 7.48
N PHE A 217 -23.44 5.41 8.72
CA PHE A 217 -23.29 4.33 9.68
C PHE A 217 -23.52 4.82 11.12
N GLN A 218 -23.66 3.86 12.05
CA GLN A 218 -23.95 4.08 13.47
C GLN A 218 -22.87 3.46 14.38
#